data_AF-A0A1V4QJ49-F1
#
_entry.id   AF-A0A1V4QJ49-F1
#
_cell.length_a   1.000
_cell.length_b   1.000
_cell.length_c   1.000
_cell.angle_alpha   90.00
_cell.angle_beta   90.00
_cell.angle_gamma   90.00
#
_symmetry.space_group_name_H-M   'P 1'
#
loop_
_entity.id
_entity.type
_entity.pdbx_description
1 polymer ?
#
loop_
_entity_poly.entity_id
_entity_poly.type
_entity_poly.pdbx_seq_one_letter_code
_entity_poly.pdbx_strand_id
1 'polypeptide(L)' 'MLNAICSHNCKDCYARRVCAVHAISEEPGAIYVDTEKCIGCGCCKTACVTFGYKALQDKTEVWLRGAA' A
#
# COMPACT_ATOMS: atom_id res chain seq x y z
N MET A 1 -0.48 -3.22 13.22
CA MET A 1 0.72 -2.33 13.26
C MET A 1 0.83 -1.57 11.95
N LEU A 2 1.35 -0.34 11.95
CA LEU A 2 1.49 0.46 10.73
C LEU A 2 2.85 0.24 10.05
N ASN A 3 2.83 -0.13 8.77
CA ASN A 3 4.01 -0.29 7.93
C ASN A 3 4.00 0.75 6.79
N ALA A 4 5.04 1.58 6.68
CA ALA A 4 5.14 2.58 5.63
C ALA A 4 5.52 1.93 4.28
N ILE A 5 4.68 2.12 3.25
CA ILE A 5 4.85 1.43 1.96
C ILE A 5 5.18 2.35 0.79
N CYS A 6 4.99 3.66 0.92
CA CYS A 6 5.24 4.64 -0.16
C CYS A 6 5.35 6.05 0.43
N SER A 7 6.19 6.92 -0.17
CA SER A 7 6.34 8.35 0.20
C SER A 7 5.22 9.26 -0.33
N HIS A 8 4.15 8.67 -0.88
CA HIS A 8 3.00 9.37 -1.44
C HIS A 8 3.34 10.39 -2.56
N ASN A 9 3.98 9.91 -3.63
CA ASN A 9 4.31 10.73 -4.81
C ASN A 9 3.11 10.99 -5.75
N CYS A 10 1.99 10.29 -5.55
CA CYS A 10 0.78 10.46 -6.36
C CYS A 10 -0.02 11.68 -5.87
N LYS A 11 -0.87 12.24 -6.74
CA LYS A 11 -1.91 13.21 -6.32
C LYS A 11 -2.96 12.58 -5.40
N ASP A 12 -3.23 11.29 -5.59
CA ASP A 12 -4.13 10.47 -4.76
C ASP A 12 -3.64 9.02 -4.79
N CYS A 13 -3.77 8.32 -3.66
CA CYS A 13 -3.29 6.96 -3.49
C CYS A 13 -4.24 5.92 -4.11
N TYR A 14 -3.89 5.39 -5.29
CA TYR A 14 -4.62 4.27 -5.91
C TYR A 14 -4.68 3.03 -5.01
N ALA A 15 -3.60 2.72 -4.28
CA ALA A 15 -3.55 1.59 -3.37
C ALA A 15 -4.62 1.71 -2.26
N ARG A 16 -4.85 2.92 -1.75
CA ARG A 16 -5.89 3.22 -0.76
C ARG A 16 -7.29 2.95 -1.30
N ARG A 17 -7.56 3.41 -2.52
CA ARG A 17 -8.88 3.29 -3.18
C ARG A 17 -9.32 1.84 -3.41
N VAL A 18 -8.37 0.91 -3.62
CA VAL A 18 -8.68 -0.49 -3.94
C VAL A 18 -8.65 -1.43 -2.73
N CYS A 19 -8.30 -0.93 -1.54
CA CYS A 19 -8.22 -1.78 -0.36
C CYS A 19 -9.61 -2.16 0.14
N ALA A 20 -10.02 -3.40 -0.09
CA ALA A 20 -11.35 -3.92 0.28
C ALA A 20 -11.65 -3.89 1.80
N VAL A 21 -10.60 -3.90 2.64
CA VAL A 21 -10.71 -3.92 4.11
C VAL A 21 -10.27 -2.60 4.75
N HIS A 22 -10.04 -1.56 3.94
CA HIS A 22 -9.61 -0.23 4.41
C HIS A 22 -8.38 -0.26 5.34
N ALA A 23 -7.44 -1.18 5.07
CA ALA A 23 -6.18 -1.30 5.81
C ALA A 23 -5.12 -0.27 5.39
N ILE A 24 -5.43 0.63 4.46
CA ILE A 24 -4.46 1.61 3.95
C ILE A 24 -4.87 3.01 4.38
N SER A 25 -3.95 3.72 5.03
CA SER A 25 -4.09 5.13 5.39
C SER A 25 -3.10 6.00 4.60
N GLU A 26 -3.50 7.25 4.40
CA GLU A 26 -2.73 8.26 3.71
C GLU A 26 -2.51 9.41 4.68
N GLU A 27 -1.24 9.64 5.01
CA GLU A 27 -0.79 10.72 5.86
C GLU A 27 0.10 11.66 5.03
N PRO A 28 0.37 12.89 5.49
CA PRO A 28 1.26 13.80 4.79
C PRO A 28 2.63 13.17 4.50
N GLY A 29 2.91 12.90 3.21
CA GLY A 29 4.18 12.34 2.75
C GLY A 29 4.37 10.83 2.94
N ALA A 30 3.34 10.09 3.37
CA ALA A 30 3.46 8.63 3.53
C ALA A 30 2.14 7.88 3.39
N ILE A 31 2.22 6.69 2.78
CA ILE A 31 1.14 5.70 2.75
C ILE A 31 1.52 4.57 3.68
N TYR A 32 0.58 4.19 4.54
CA TYR A 32 0.76 3.09 5.50
C TYR A 32 -0.20 1.94 5.22
N VAL A 33 0.24 0.73 5.53
CA VAL A 33 -0.61 -0.46 5.65
C VAL A 33 -0.73 -0.82 7.12
N ASP A 34 -1.95 -0.93 7.63
CA ASP A 34 -2.25 -1.59 8.90
C ASP A 34 -2.18 -3.10 8.70
N THR A 35 -1.08 -3.68 9.17
CA THR A 35 -0.73 -5.09 8.96
C THR A 35 -1.62 -6.04 9.75
N GLU A 36 -2.34 -5.56 10.76
CA GLU A 36 -3.32 -6.37 11.51
C GLU A 36 -4.65 -6.50 10.77
N LYS A 37 -5.00 -5.51 9.94
CA LYS A 37 -6.21 -5.54 9.10
C LYS A 37 -5.95 -6.13 7.71
N CYS A 38 -4.70 -6.07 7.24
CA CYS A 38 -4.34 -6.48 5.90
C CYS A 38 -4.50 -7.99 5.68
N ILE A 39 -5.38 -8.36 4.74
CA ILE A 39 -5.62 -9.77 4.35
C ILE A 39 -4.66 -10.29 3.27
N GLY A 40 -3.72 -9.45 2.80
CA GLY A 40 -2.70 -9.88 1.83
C GLY A 40 -3.21 -10.17 0.41
N CYS A 41 -4.29 -9.54 -0.05
CA CYS A 41 -4.87 -9.83 -1.39
C CYS A 41 -4.06 -9.31 -2.59
N GLY A 42 -3.02 -8.49 -2.37
CA GLY A 42 -2.17 -7.96 -3.45
C GLY A 42 -2.77 -6.84 -4.31
N CYS A 43 -4.06 -6.53 -4.20
CA CYS A 43 -4.73 -5.53 -5.06
C CYS A 43 -4.08 -4.14 -5.01
N CYS A 44 -3.60 -3.72 -3.84
CA CYS A 44 -2.90 -2.44 -3.66
C CYS A 44 -1.60 -2.37 -4.48
N LYS A 45 -0.84 -3.47 -4.56
CA LYS A 45 0.35 -3.56 -5.42
C LYS A 45 -0.03 -3.44 -6.88
N THR A 46 -0.99 -4.24 -7.34
CA THR A 46 -1.45 -4.21 -8.73
C THR A 46 -1.91 -2.81 -9.14
N ALA A 47 -2.77 -2.17 -8.34
CA ALA A 47 -3.25 -0.81 -8.63
C ALA A 47 -2.11 0.23 -8.65
N CYS A 48 -1.17 0.15 -7.71
CA CYS A 48 -0.02 1.07 -7.67
C CYS A 48 0.87 0.91 -8.91
N VAL A 49 1.14 -0.33 -9.34
CA VAL A 49 2.00 -0.62 -10.50
C VAL A 49 1.32 -0.25 -11.82
N THR A 50 0.00 -0.48 -11.93
CA THR A 50 -0.75 -0.19 -13.15
C THR A 50 -1.05 1.30 -13.32
N PHE A 51 -1.40 2.02 -12.25
CA PHE A 51 -1.94 3.38 -12.34
C PHE A 51 -1.08 4.45 -11.65
N GLY A 52 -0.10 4.06 -10.84
CA GLY A 52 0.75 4.99 -10.07
C GLY A 52 2.20 5.03 -10.54
N TYR A 53 3.07 5.52 -9.66
CA TYR A 53 4.52 5.62 -9.89
C TYR A 53 5.28 4.30 -9.69
N LYS A 54 4.58 3.16 -9.64
CA LYS A 54 5.19 1.82 -9.49
C LYS A 54 6.07 1.65 -8.25
N ALA A 55 5.84 2.44 -7.19
CA ALA A 55 6.60 2.37 -5.94
C ALA A 55 6.59 0.98 -5.28
N LEU A 56 5.58 0.15 -5.58
CA LEU A 56 5.43 -1.20 -5.06
C LEU A 56 5.88 -2.31 -6.01
N GLN A 57 6.50 -1.99 -7.16
CA GLN A 57 6.85 -2.98 -8.20
C GLN A 57 7.67 -4.15 -7.64
N ASP A 58 8.71 -3.85 -6.87
CA ASP A 58 9.63 -4.84 -6.30
C ASP A 58 9.25 -5.28 -4.88
N LYS A 59 8.07 -4.91 -4.40
CA LYS A 59 7.60 -5.22 -3.04
C LYS A 59 6.71 -6.45 -3.05
N THR A 60 6.94 -7.39 -2.13
CA THR A 60 6.12 -8.60 -1.98
C THR A 60 4.95 -8.34 -1.03
N GLU A 61 3.93 -9.20 -1.07
CA GLU A 61 2.82 -9.14 -0.09
C GLU A 61 3.31 -9.34 1.35
N VAL A 62 4.34 -10.16 1.54
CA VAL A 62 5.01 -10.38 2.82
C VAL A 62 5.63 -9.08 3.33
N TRP A 63 6.38 -8.38 2.46
CA TRP A 63 6.96 -7.07 2.78
C TRP A 63 5.90 -6.02 3.12
N LEU A 64 4.78 -5.99 2.39
CA LEU A 64 3.68 -5.06 2.66
C LEU A 64 3.05 -5.27 4.04
N ARG A 65 3.03 -6.52 4.52
CA ARG A 65 2.56 -6.87 5.88
C ARG A 65 3.60 -6.63 6.97
N GLY A 66 4.74 -6.01 6.66
CA GLY A 66 5.77 -5.67 7.65
C GLY A 66 6.59 -6.87 8.13
N ALA A 67 6.46 -8.03 7.47
CA ALA A 67 7.37 -9.14 7.67
C ALA A 67 8.60 -8.92 6.76
N ALA A 68 9.75 -8.70 7.40
CA ALA A 68 11.05 -8.82 6.73
C ALA A 68 11.38 -10.30 6.50
#